data_AF-A0A706TB79-F1
#
_entry.id   AF-A0A706TB79-F1
#
_cell.length_a   1.000
_cell.length_b   1.000
_cell.length_c   1.000
_cell.angle_alpha   90.00
_cell.angle_beta   90.00
_cell.angle_gamma   90.00
#
_symmetry.space_group_name_H-M   'P 1'
#
loop_
_entity.id
_entity.type
_entity.pdbx_description
1 polymer ?
#
loop_
_entity_poly.entity_id
_entity_poly.type
_entity_poly.pdbx_seq_one_letter_code
_entity_poly.pdbx_strand_id
1 'polypeptide(L)'
;MSADERSELKRLWRQASRLCHPDVVADELKEKAHQMMVQLNQARQNADLAAIRALLTQLQSGLEPMMASDRLNNLEHLRHKIRQLRTQIDALLKEITQLETENAWRLASSVADKEAYFSEQERALTEIRNTLEAQVQQVEQELLSG
;
A
#
# COMPACT_ATOMS: atom_id res chain seq x y z
N MET A 1 -38.40 -0.44 17.58
CA MET A 1 -37.13 -1.18 17.45
C MET A 1 -37.40 -2.65 17.18
N SER A 2 -36.80 -3.20 16.13
CA SER A 2 -36.82 -4.62 15.83
C SER A 2 -35.96 -5.43 16.83
N ALA A 3 -36.10 -6.76 16.80
CA ALA A 3 -35.24 -7.65 17.59
C ALA A 3 -33.75 -7.51 17.20
N ASP A 4 -33.49 -7.30 15.90
CA ASP A 4 -32.14 -7.14 15.35
C ASP A 4 -31.50 -5.84 15.84
N GLU A 5 -32.23 -4.72 15.82
CA GLU A 5 -31.75 -3.42 16.32
C GLU A 5 -31.42 -3.47 17.81
N ARG A 6 -32.21 -4.19 18.61
CA ARG A 6 -31.92 -4.39 20.05
C ARG A 6 -30.67 -5.23 20.26
N SER A 7 -30.47 -6.26 19.45
CA SER A 7 -29.27 -7.11 19.52
C SER A 7 -28.01 -6.32 19.16
N GLU A 8 -28.10 -5.50 18.11
CA GLU A 8 -27.01 -4.68 17.64
C GLU A 8 -26.67 -3.56 18.62
N LEU A 9 -27.68 -2.88 19.17
CA LEU A 9 -27.50 -1.87 20.21
C LEU A 9 -26.76 -2.43 21.42
N LYS A 10 -27.15 -3.64 21.88
CA LYS A 10 -26.48 -4.32 22.99
C LYS A 10 -25.03 -4.68 22.66
N ARG A 11 -24.76 -5.11 21.42
CA ARG A 11 -23.41 -5.46 20.95
C ARG A 11 -22.51 -4.22 20.89
N LEU A 12 -22.96 -3.16 20.23
CA LEU A 12 -22.19 -1.93 20.04
C LEU A 12 -21.94 -1.21 21.37
N TRP A 13 -22.94 -1.16 22.26
CA TRP A 13 -22.78 -0.58 23.59
C TRP A 13 -21.72 -1.31 24.42
N ARG A 14 -21.71 -2.65 24.40
CA ARG A 14 -20.67 -3.43 25.12
C ARG A 14 -19.28 -3.12 24.60
N GLN A 15 -19.15 -3.02 23.27
CA GLN A 15 -17.87 -2.72 22.63
C GLN A 15 -17.37 -1.32 23.00
N ALA A 16 -18.24 -0.30 22.92
CA ALA A 16 -17.89 1.07 23.28
C ALA A 16 -17.58 1.21 24.79
N SER A 17 -18.40 0.59 25.65
CA SER A 17 -18.25 0.64 27.11
C SER A 17 -16.90 0.06 27.54
N ARG A 18 -16.45 -1.04 26.92
CA ARG A 18 -15.13 -1.61 27.20
C ARG A 18 -14.00 -0.63 26.89
N LEU A 19 -14.11 0.12 25.78
CA LEU A 19 -13.06 1.04 25.34
C LEU A 19 -12.93 2.26 26.25
N CYS A 20 -14.03 2.76 26.81
CA CYS A 20 -14.08 3.99 27.62
C CYS A 20 -14.32 3.75 29.12
N HIS A 21 -14.10 2.53 29.64
CA HIS A 21 -14.38 2.27 31.06
C HIS A 21 -13.33 2.96 31.96
N PRO A 22 -13.75 3.67 33.03
CA PRO A 22 -12.83 4.45 33.87
C PRO A 22 -11.75 3.60 34.56
N ASP A 23 -12.03 2.32 34.84
CA ASP A 23 -11.09 1.40 35.52
C ASP A 23 -9.87 0.98 34.67
N VAL A 24 -9.91 1.25 33.36
CA VAL A 24 -8.98 0.66 32.39
C VAL A 24 -8.24 1.71 31.56
N VAL A 25 -8.52 2.97 31.86
CA VAL A 25 -7.85 4.16 31.32
C VAL A 25 -6.91 4.73 32.37
N ALA A 26 -5.90 5.49 31.93
CA ALA A 26 -5.00 6.19 32.85
C ALA A 26 -5.77 7.19 33.73
N ASP A 27 -5.27 7.46 34.93
CA ASP A 27 -5.94 8.35 35.91
C ASP A 27 -6.28 9.73 35.34
N GLU A 28 -5.40 10.28 34.52
CA GLU A 28 -5.57 11.57 33.82
C GLU A 28 -6.77 11.59 32.86
N LEU A 29 -7.25 10.42 32.44
CA LEU A 29 -8.34 10.27 31.49
C LEU A 29 -9.63 9.78 32.13
N LYS A 30 -9.65 9.50 33.44
CA LYS A 30 -10.82 8.95 34.15
C LYS A 30 -12.05 9.86 34.07
N GLU A 31 -11.87 11.16 34.26
CA GLU A 31 -12.96 12.13 34.18
C GLU A 31 -13.59 12.16 32.78
N LYS A 32 -12.74 12.19 31.75
CA LYS A 32 -13.19 12.16 30.35
C LYS A 32 -13.87 10.84 29.99
N ALA A 33 -13.32 9.71 30.45
CA ALA A 33 -13.91 8.39 30.28
C ALA A 33 -15.28 8.27 30.97
N HIS A 34 -15.42 8.87 32.16
CA HIS A 34 -16.70 8.95 32.87
C HIS A 34 -17.74 9.72 32.07
N GLN A 35 -17.41 10.91 31.56
CA GLN A 35 -18.30 11.73 30.73
C GLN A 35 -18.76 10.98 29.47
N MET A 36 -17.85 10.29 28.78
CA MET A 36 -18.20 9.46 27.63
C MET A 36 -19.09 8.26 28.00
N MET A 37 -18.84 7.62 29.14
CA MET A 37 -19.67 6.51 29.63
C MET A 37 -21.09 7.00 29.92
N VAL A 38 -21.25 8.21 30.47
CA VAL A 38 -22.57 8.84 30.67
C VAL A 38 -23.28 9.07 29.33
N GLN A 39 -22.61 9.64 28.34
CA GLN A 39 -23.18 9.84 27.00
C GLN A 39 -23.57 8.52 26.33
N LEU A 40 -22.73 7.50 26.44
CA LEU A 40 -22.99 6.16 25.90
C LEU A 40 -24.21 5.50 26.57
N ASN A 41 -24.36 5.65 27.89
CA ASN A 41 -25.51 5.15 28.62
C ASN A 41 -26.80 5.90 28.25
N GLN A 42 -26.72 7.20 28.05
CA GLN A 42 -27.85 8.02 27.61
C GLN A 42 -28.31 7.63 26.18
N ALA A 43 -27.37 7.45 25.25
CA ALA A 43 -27.67 6.96 23.91
C ALA A 43 -28.32 5.56 23.94
N ARG A 44 -27.87 4.68 24.83
CA ARG A 44 -28.50 3.37 25.07
C ARG A 44 -29.93 3.48 25.60
N GLN A 45 -30.17 4.34 26.59
CA GLN A 45 -31.50 4.58 27.15
C GLN A 45 -32.47 5.11 26.10
N ASN A 46 -31.99 6.00 25.24
CA ASN A 46 -32.77 6.61 24.15
C ASN A 46 -32.92 5.70 22.92
N ALA A 47 -32.38 4.48 22.95
CA ALA A 47 -32.33 3.58 21.80
C ALA A 47 -31.64 4.20 20.56
N ASP A 48 -30.72 5.15 20.77
CA ASP A 48 -30.06 5.89 19.70
C ASP A 48 -28.85 5.12 19.17
N LEU A 49 -29.12 4.27 18.19
CA LEU A 49 -28.11 3.49 17.48
C LEU A 49 -27.11 4.37 16.72
N ALA A 50 -27.55 5.51 16.18
CA ALA A 50 -26.67 6.41 15.43
C ALA A 50 -25.63 7.05 16.35
N ALA A 51 -26.05 7.52 17.52
CA ALA A 51 -25.15 8.07 18.53
C ALA A 51 -24.16 7.02 19.06
N ILE A 52 -24.62 5.79 19.34
CA ILE A 52 -23.72 4.70 19.79
C ILE A 52 -22.69 4.37 18.70
N ARG A 53 -23.08 4.32 17.42
CA ARG A 53 -22.14 4.10 16.31
C ARG A 53 -21.13 5.24 16.21
N ALA A 54 -21.57 6.49 16.28
CA ALA A 54 -20.70 7.66 16.23
C ALA A 54 -19.67 7.66 17.37
N LEU A 55 -20.12 7.41 18.60
CA LEU A 55 -19.25 7.29 19.78
C LEU A 55 -18.25 6.13 19.63
N LEU A 56 -18.69 4.99 19.10
CA LEU A 56 -17.81 3.85 18.86
C LEU A 56 -16.74 4.16 17.80
N THR A 57 -17.11 4.83 16.70
CA THR A 57 -16.16 5.25 15.67
C THR A 57 -15.13 6.24 16.24
N GLN A 58 -15.56 7.18 17.07
CA GLN A 58 -14.67 8.15 17.73
C GLN A 58 -13.69 7.48 18.70
N LEU A 59 -14.14 6.46 19.45
CA LEU A 59 -13.30 5.65 20.33
C LEU A 59 -12.29 4.80 19.53
N GLN A 60 -12.70 4.26 18.38
CA GLN A 60 -11.84 3.45 17.51
C GLN A 60 -10.82 4.26 16.71
N SER A 61 -11.14 5.51 16.35
CA SER A 61 -10.21 6.40 15.65
C SER A 61 -9.13 6.99 16.56
N GLY A 62 -9.10 6.62 17.84
CA GLY A 62 -8.08 7.03 18.81
C GLY A 62 -8.23 8.47 19.31
N LEU A 63 -9.39 9.11 19.06
CA LEU A 63 -9.60 10.51 19.42
C LEU A 63 -9.91 10.69 20.92
N GLU A 64 -10.49 9.69 21.60
CA GLU A 64 -10.91 9.78 23.02
C GLU A 64 -10.66 8.44 23.79
N PRO A 65 -10.78 8.37 25.13
CA PRO A 65 -10.01 7.42 25.93
C PRO A 65 -10.27 5.96 25.56
N MET A 66 -9.17 5.30 25.20
CA MET A 66 -9.04 3.86 24.98
C MET A 66 -8.27 3.26 26.15
N MET A 67 -8.51 1.99 26.44
CA MET A 67 -7.74 1.22 27.43
C MET A 67 -6.24 1.28 27.12
N ALA A 68 -5.41 1.34 28.17
CA ALA A 68 -3.95 1.35 28.01
C ALA A 68 -3.45 0.11 27.24
N SER A 69 -4.04 -1.06 27.50
CA SER A 69 -3.70 -2.32 26.81
C SER A 69 -4.12 -2.32 25.33
N ASP A 70 -5.32 -1.82 25.00
CA ASP A 70 -5.78 -1.72 23.60
C ASP A 70 -4.98 -0.66 22.80
N ARG A 71 -4.54 0.44 23.45
CA ARG A 71 -3.62 1.42 22.85
C ARG A 71 -2.25 0.81 22.56
N LEU A 72 -1.67 0.07 23.51
CA LEU A 72 -0.39 -0.60 23.34
C LEU A 72 -0.46 -1.63 22.20
N ASN A 73 -1.52 -2.44 22.16
CA ASN A 73 -1.73 -3.41 21.10
C ASN A 73 -1.85 -2.74 19.72
N ASN A 74 -2.64 -1.67 19.60
CA ASN A 74 -2.78 -0.92 18.35
C ASN A 74 -1.44 -0.27 17.92
N LEU A 75 -0.66 0.25 18.87
CA LEU A 75 0.67 0.80 18.59
C LEU A 75 1.65 -0.27 18.10
N GLU A 76 1.63 -1.46 18.70
CA GLU A 76 2.45 -2.59 18.25
C GLU A 76 2.07 -3.07 16.85
N HIS A 77 0.77 -3.17 16.56
CA HIS A 77 0.26 -3.48 15.22
C HIS A 77 0.68 -2.42 14.19
N LEU A 78 0.55 -1.13 14.51
CA LEU A 78 1.00 -0.04 13.64
C LEU A 78 2.52 -0.08 13.41
N ARG A 79 3.31 -0.29 14.46
CA ARG A 79 4.77 -0.45 14.36
C ARG A 79 5.15 -1.65 13.50
N HIS A 80 4.44 -2.77 13.63
CA HIS A 80 4.63 -3.93 12.79
C HIS A 80 4.33 -3.61 11.32
N LYS A 81 3.20 -2.94 11.04
CA LYS A 81 2.84 -2.54 9.68
C LYS A 81 3.84 -1.58 9.05
N ILE A 82 4.33 -0.59 9.82
CA ILE A 82 5.38 0.34 9.37
C ILE A 82 6.65 -0.42 9.00
N ARG A 83 7.09 -1.38 9.84
CA ARG A 83 8.26 -2.22 9.53
C ARG A 83 8.06 -3.03 8.24
N GLN A 84 6.91 -3.68 8.10
CA GLN A 84 6.58 -4.43 6.90
C GLN A 84 6.61 -3.56 5.63
N LEU A 85 6.00 -2.36 5.68
CA LEU A 85 5.99 -1.44 4.54
C LEU A 85 7.39 -0.93 4.20
N ARG A 86 8.23 -0.64 5.20
CA ARG A 86 9.63 -0.27 4.95
C ARG A 86 10.40 -1.37 4.24
N THR A 87 10.26 -2.62 4.67
CA THR A 87 10.89 -3.76 3.99
C THR A 87 10.40 -3.92 2.55
N GLN A 88 9.12 -3.67 2.28
CA GLN A 88 8.58 -3.69 0.92
C GLN A 88 9.15 -2.56 0.05
N ILE A 89 9.28 -1.34 0.61
CA ILE A 89 9.90 -0.20 -0.08
C ILE A 89 11.36 -0.53 -0.42
N ASP A 90 12.14 -1.07 0.52
CA ASP A 90 13.54 -1.41 0.30
C ASP A 90 13.69 -2.49 -0.79
N ALA A 91 12.79 -3.47 -0.83
CA ALA A 91 12.76 -4.49 -1.86
C ALA A 91 12.45 -3.90 -3.26
N LEU A 92 11.44 -3.04 -3.35
CA LEU A 92 11.07 -2.36 -4.60
C LEU A 92 12.18 -1.42 -5.09
N LEU A 93 12.84 -0.69 -4.19
CA LEU A 93 13.99 0.14 -4.55
C LEU A 93 15.13 -0.69 -5.11
N LYS A 94 15.41 -1.86 -4.51
CA LYS A 94 16.42 -2.79 -5.03
C LYS A 94 16.04 -3.35 -6.40
N GLU A 95 14.77 -3.63 -6.63
CA GLU A 95 14.28 -4.08 -7.93
C GLU A 95 14.43 -2.99 -9.00
N ILE A 96 14.07 -1.74 -8.67
CA ILE A 96 14.25 -0.59 -9.56
C ILE A 96 15.72 -0.40 -9.91
N THR A 97 16.63 -0.42 -8.92
CA THR A 97 18.06 -0.25 -9.21
C THR A 97 18.61 -1.40 -10.05
N GLN A 98 18.13 -2.63 -9.84
CA GLN A 98 18.48 -3.76 -10.68
C GLN A 98 18.02 -3.54 -12.13
N LEU A 99 16.77 -3.14 -12.33
CA LEU A 99 16.21 -2.83 -13.66
C LEU A 99 16.95 -1.68 -14.36
N GLU A 100 17.37 -0.65 -13.62
CA GLU A 100 18.18 0.47 -14.16
C GLU A 100 19.59 0.02 -14.58
N THR A 101 20.15 -0.99 -13.90
CA THR A 101 21.45 -1.57 -14.25
C THR A 101 21.37 -2.54 -15.44
N GLU A 102 20.19 -3.10 -15.71
CA GLU A 102 19.95 -3.95 -16.86
C GLU A 102 20.00 -3.11 -18.16
N ASN A 103 20.79 -3.59 -19.13
CA ASN A 103 21.17 -2.88 -20.36
C ASN A 103 19.95 -2.39 -21.19
N ALA A 104 18.79 -3.02 -21.01
CA ALA A 104 17.53 -2.66 -21.65
C ALA A 104 16.99 -1.28 -21.23
N TRP A 105 17.16 -0.88 -19.97
CA TRP A 105 16.69 0.42 -19.48
C TRP A 105 17.58 1.56 -19.97
N ARG A 106 18.91 1.35 -20.01
CA ARG A 106 19.85 2.31 -20.62
C ARG A 106 19.57 2.49 -22.11
N LEU A 107 19.28 1.42 -22.86
CA LEU A 107 18.92 1.58 -24.28
C LEU A 107 17.59 2.33 -24.45
N ALA A 108 16.61 2.06 -23.57
CA ALA A 108 15.30 2.69 -23.61
C ALA A 108 15.28 4.15 -23.12
N SER A 109 16.26 4.59 -22.31
CA SER A 109 16.33 5.93 -21.73
C SER A 109 17.46 6.82 -22.27
N SER A 110 18.51 6.27 -22.88
CA SER A 110 19.69 7.05 -23.32
C SER A 110 19.61 7.64 -24.73
N VAL A 111 18.64 7.24 -25.55
CA VAL A 111 18.46 7.82 -26.89
C VAL A 111 17.29 8.81 -26.85
N ALA A 112 17.60 10.10 -26.92
CA ALA A 112 16.61 11.19 -27.00
C ALA A 112 15.69 11.06 -28.24
N ASP A 113 16.18 10.40 -29.30
CA ASP A 113 15.43 10.07 -30.50
C ASP A 113 15.67 8.60 -30.89
N LYS A 114 14.82 7.71 -30.34
CA LYS A 114 14.89 6.26 -30.57
C LYS A 114 14.80 5.91 -32.05
N GLU A 115 14.04 6.69 -32.82
CA GLU A 115 13.84 6.48 -34.26
C GLU A 115 15.15 6.66 -35.01
N ALA A 116 15.92 7.70 -34.65
CA ALA A 116 17.24 7.96 -35.21
C ALA A 116 18.24 6.83 -34.91
N TYR A 117 18.27 6.32 -33.67
CA TYR A 117 19.15 5.20 -33.31
C TYR A 117 18.81 3.92 -34.06
N PHE A 118 17.53 3.53 -34.08
CA PHE A 118 17.13 2.31 -34.79
C PHE A 118 17.35 2.44 -36.30
N SER A 119 17.12 3.61 -36.89
CA SER A 119 17.42 3.87 -38.30
C SER A 119 18.91 3.73 -38.60
N GLU A 120 19.79 4.22 -37.72
CA GLU A 120 21.24 4.10 -37.90
C GLU A 120 21.71 2.65 -37.76
N GLN A 121 21.17 1.90 -36.79
CA GLN A 121 21.46 0.47 -36.64
C GLN A 121 20.95 -0.35 -37.85
N GLU A 122 19.75 -0.06 -38.34
CA GLU A 122 19.20 -0.71 -39.53
C GLU A 122 20.07 -0.44 -40.76
N ARG A 123 20.53 0.81 -40.94
CA ARG A 123 21.43 1.17 -42.04
C ARG A 123 22.74 0.39 -41.95
N ALA A 124 23.38 0.36 -40.78
CA ALA A 124 24.64 -0.35 -40.58
C ALA A 124 24.51 -1.86 -40.86
N LEU A 125 23.43 -2.49 -40.37
CA LEU A 125 23.17 -3.91 -40.62
C LEU A 125 22.88 -4.19 -42.10
N THR A 126 22.18 -3.28 -42.78
CA THR A 126 21.88 -3.38 -44.22
C THR A 126 23.15 -3.32 -45.05
N GLU A 127 24.08 -2.42 -44.73
CA GLU A 127 25.39 -2.31 -45.40
C GLU A 127 26.22 -3.58 -45.22
N ILE A 128 26.26 -4.14 -44.01
CA ILE A 128 26.95 -5.39 -43.72
C ILE A 128 26.33 -6.54 -44.53
N ARG A 129 25.00 -6.67 -44.52
CA ARG A 129 24.29 -7.69 -45.30
C ARG A 129 24.64 -7.59 -46.79
N ASN A 130 24.52 -6.41 -47.38
CA ASN A 130 24.81 -6.20 -48.80
C ASN A 130 26.26 -6.57 -49.15
N THR A 131 27.20 -6.24 -48.26
CA THR A 131 28.61 -6.59 -48.44
C THR A 131 28.81 -8.11 -48.42
N LEU A 132 28.18 -8.81 -47.47
CA LEU A 132 28.24 -10.26 -47.38
C LEU A 132 27.58 -10.93 -48.59
N GLU A 133 26.43 -10.42 -49.05
CA GLU A 133 25.76 -10.92 -50.26
C GLU A 133 26.64 -10.78 -51.50
N ALA A 134 27.30 -9.63 -51.67
CA ALA A 134 28.24 -9.42 -52.76
C ALA A 134 29.45 -10.37 -52.68
N GLN A 135 30.00 -10.59 -51.49
CA GLN A 135 31.10 -11.53 -51.27
C GLN A 135 30.68 -12.97 -51.61
N VAL A 136 29.48 -13.39 -51.20
CA VAL A 136 28.96 -14.72 -51.53
C VAL A 136 28.78 -14.88 -53.04
N GLN A 137 28.17 -13.90 -53.71
CA GLN A 137 28.01 -13.92 -55.17
C GLN A 137 29.34 -13.97 -55.91
N GLN A 138 30.33 -13.24 -55.44
CA GLN A 138 31.67 -13.24 -56.04
C GLN A 138 32.32 -14.63 -55.91
N VAL A 139 32.26 -15.23 -54.73
CA VAL A 139 32.79 -16.60 -54.51
C VAL A 139 32.04 -17.62 -55.36
N GLU A 140 30.72 -17.51 -55.50
CA GLU A 140 29.93 -18.39 -56.37
C GLU A 140 30.33 -18.26 -57.85
N GLN A 141 30.57 -17.04 -58.33
CA GLN A 141 31.03 -16.81 -59.70
C GLN A 141 32.44 -17.35 -59.95
N GLU A 142 33.36 -17.19 -58.99
CA GLU A 142 34.71 -17.75 -59.05
C GLU A 142 34.68 -19.28 -59.07
N LEU A 143 33.77 -19.92 -58.31
CA LEU A 143 33.57 -21.37 -58.31
C LEU A 143 32.93 -21.90 -59.61
N LEU A 144 32.11 -21.10 -60.29
CA LEU A 144 31.48 -21.47 -61.57
C LEU A 144 32.39 -21.23 -62.79
N SER A 145 33.45 -20.43 -62.62
CA SER A 145 34.39 -20.07 -63.68
C SER A 145 35.77 -20.72 -63.57
N GLY A 146 36.06 -21.40 -62.44
CA GLY A 146 37.22 -22.27 -62.24
C GLY A 146 36.89 -23.76 -62.45
#